data_AF-A0A284VR37-F1
#
_entry.id   AF-A0A284VR37-F1
#
_cell.length_a   1.000
_cell.length_b   1.000
_cell.length_c   1.000
_cell.angle_alpha   90.00
_cell.angle_beta   90.00
_cell.angle_gamma   90.00
#
_symmetry.space_group_name_H-M   'P 1'
#
loop_
_entity.id
_entity.type
_entity.pdbx_description
1 polymer ?
#
loop_
_entity_poly.entity_id
_entity_poly.type
_entity_poly.pdbx_seq_one_letter_code
_entity_poly.pdbx_strand_id
1 'polypeptide(L)'
;MLKKIQWVPIDGGVFATPSGDNLEPIVAKISDTFSSELARELLIKLGCDELNISVLYLGGSDGSLRPTIRSKLAKIASFAKSVDDLSKIEERVRGYFETCKIVKRNQFLGEMAQRIVAQAFRNQGLMVKDDEIRNLKGHDFEVETGREPDEEDILLLVRNVWVEVKETNQNEVRMTKPQVDAAVDRKDGYALCVLDLRDEEELRKSIIEAAESIDLETDIGESAFGKFAEEMVSKIIPLIRISQIGNNIEPKLKAYETATLDEGSGVRIEYGQQLHFVISCSIWNDEAKTLPEWIQGINTI
;
A
#
# COMPACT_ATOMS: atom_id res chain seq x y z
N MET A 1 18.82 -30.92 -33.02
CA MET A 1 18.14 -32.14 -32.52
C MET A 1 18.74 -32.46 -31.16
N LEU A 2 18.16 -31.91 -30.08
CA LEU A 2 18.66 -32.12 -28.72
C LEU A 2 18.33 -33.56 -28.30
N LYS A 3 19.35 -34.35 -27.95
CA LYS A 3 19.16 -35.69 -27.37
C LYS A 3 18.29 -35.54 -26.11
N LYS A 4 17.19 -36.31 -26.03
CA LYS A 4 16.40 -36.47 -24.80
C LYS A 4 17.37 -36.79 -23.66
N ILE A 5 17.56 -35.85 -22.73
CA ILE A 5 18.42 -36.09 -21.57
C ILE A 5 17.69 -37.11 -20.69
N GLN A 6 18.21 -38.34 -20.62
CA GLN A 6 17.73 -39.34 -19.68
C GLN A 6 18.20 -38.95 -18.28
N TRP A 7 17.28 -38.62 -17.38
CA TRP A 7 17.59 -38.21 -16.01
C TRP A 7 17.38 -39.32 -14.96
N VAL A 8 17.99 -39.07 -13.81
CA VAL A 8 18.46 -39.90 -12.69
C VAL A 8 17.44 -40.94 -12.16
N PRO A 9 17.90 -42.15 -11.81
CA PRO A 9 17.05 -43.21 -11.29
C PRO A 9 16.38 -42.83 -9.96
N ILE A 10 15.07 -43.03 -9.89
CA ILE A 10 14.33 -43.17 -8.64
C ILE A 10 14.47 -44.65 -8.28
N ASP A 11 15.28 -44.96 -7.27
CA ASP A 11 15.48 -46.28 -6.67
C ASP A 11 15.53 -47.50 -7.62
N GLY A 12 16.75 -47.96 -7.93
CA GLY A 12 16.94 -49.26 -8.58
C GLY A 12 17.12 -49.25 -10.11
N GLY A 13 17.38 -48.08 -10.72
CA GLY A 13 17.96 -48.02 -12.08
C GLY A 13 16.98 -47.91 -13.24
N VAL A 14 15.69 -47.61 -13.00
CA VAL A 14 14.74 -47.35 -14.08
C VAL A 14 14.74 -45.86 -14.45
N PHE A 15 15.15 -45.55 -15.68
CA PHE A 15 15.07 -44.21 -16.26
C PHE A 15 13.63 -43.94 -16.70
N ALA A 16 12.86 -43.23 -15.89
CA ALA A 16 11.51 -42.82 -16.27
C ALA A 16 11.54 -41.41 -16.88
N THR A 17 10.81 -41.21 -17.98
CA THR A 17 10.51 -39.84 -18.43
C THR A 17 9.54 -39.23 -17.41
N PRO A 18 9.72 -37.97 -16.98
CA PRO A 18 8.75 -37.31 -16.12
C PRO A 18 7.35 -37.36 -16.76
N SER A 19 6.38 -37.90 -16.02
CA SER A 19 4.96 -37.97 -16.35
C SER A 19 4.16 -37.59 -15.11
N GLY A 20 2.85 -37.38 -15.26
CA GLY A 20 1.96 -37.09 -14.12
C GLY A 20 2.13 -38.06 -12.94
N ASP A 21 2.49 -39.31 -13.23
CA ASP A 21 2.53 -40.41 -12.26
C ASP A 21 3.84 -40.51 -11.45
N ASN A 22 4.93 -39.86 -11.89
CA ASN A 22 6.23 -39.88 -11.20
C ASN A 22 6.75 -38.47 -10.83
N LEU A 23 5.94 -37.43 -11.09
CA LEU A 23 6.29 -36.04 -10.83
C LEU A 23 6.38 -35.72 -9.33
N GLU A 24 5.51 -36.29 -8.50
CA GLU A 24 5.44 -35.99 -7.06
C GLU A 24 6.73 -36.30 -6.30
N PRO A 25 7.33 -37.50 -6.40
CA PRO A 25 8.61 -37.81 -5.74
C PRO A 25 9.77 -36.92 -6.22
N ILE A 26 9.78 -36.55 -7.51
CA ILE A 26 10.81 -35.69 -8.12
C ILE A 26 10.67 -34.25 -7.57
N VAL A 27 9.44 -33.74 -7.54
CA VAL A 27 9.12 -32.39 -7.01
C VAL A 27 9.47 -32.29 -5.53
N ALA A 28 9.13 -33.29 -4.72
CA ALA A 28 9.46 -33.32 -3.29
C ALA A 28 10.98 -33.23 -3.08
N LYS A 29 11.74 -34.10 -3.74
CA LYS A 29 13.21 -34.15 -3.60
C LYS A 29 13.92 -32.87 -4.06
N ILE A 30 13.43 -32.24 -5.13
CA ILE A 30 13.99 -30.98 -5.63
C ILE A 30 13.58 -29.81 -4.71
N SER A 31 12.34 -29.80 -4.22
CA SER A 31 11.84 -28.73 -3.33
C SER A 31 12.52 -28.74 -1.95
N ASP A 32 13.03 -29.89 -1.50
CA ASP A 32 13.87 -29.98 -0.29
C ASP A 32 15.24 -29.29 -0.46
N THR A 33 15.69 -29.10 -1.71
CA THR A 33 17.04 -28.61 -2.03
C THR A 33 17.03 -27.17 -2.55
N PHE A 34 15.97 -26.75 -3.25
CA PHE A 34 15.86 -25.45 -3.92
C PHE A 34 14.64 -24.68 -3.43
N SER A 35 14.67 -23.35 -3.54
CA SER A 35 13.46 -22.54 -3.36
C SER A 35 12.37 -22.99 -4.34
N SER A 36 11.10 -22.81 -3.96
CA SER A 36 9.96 -23.27 -4.76
C SER A 36 9.95 -22.74 -6.20
N GLU A 37 10.44 -21.51 -6.41
CA GLU A 37 10.52 -20.88 -7.73
C GLU A 37 11.63 -21.50 -8.60
N LEU A 38 12.84 -21.64 -8.05
CA LEU A 38 13.96 -22.28 -8.74
C LEU A 38 13.68 -23.76 -9.05
N ALA A 39 13.04 -24.47 -8.10
CA ALA A 39 12.61 -25.84 -8.27
C ALA A 39 11.62 -25.99 -9.44
N ARG A 40 10.61 -25.10 -9.51
CA ARG A 40 9.64 -25.07 -10.61
C ARG A 40 10.31 -24.80 -11.96
N GLU A 41 11.18 -23.79 -12.04
CA GLU A 41 11.87 -23.44 -13.29
C GLU A 41 12.75 -24.60 -13.80
N LEU A 42 13.47 -25.25 -12.88
CA LEU A 42 14.29 -26.42 -13.19
C LEU A 42 13.44 -27.57 -13.73
N LEU A 43 12.32 -27.90 -13.07
CA LEU A 43 11.42 -28.97 -13.50
C LEU A 43 10.86 -28.73 -14.91
N ILE A 44 10.46 -27.49 -15.22
CA ILE A 44 10.00 -27.10 -16.56
C ILE A 44 11.13 -27.30 -17.59
N LYS A 45 12.35 -26.83 -17.29
CA LYS A 45 13.53 -27.02 -18.15
C LYS A 45 13.89 -28.49 -18.36
N LEU A 46 13.56 -29.36 -17.40
CA LEU A 46 13.73 -30.81 -17.48
C LEU A 46 12.61 -31.51 -18.29
N GLY A 47 11.65 -30.76 -18.83
CA GLY A 47 10.60 -31.28 -19.72
C GLY A 47 9.36 -31.77 -18.98
N CYS A 48 9.21 -31.42 -17.70
CA CYS A 48 7.99 -31.68 -16.95
C CYS A 48 6.84 -30.76 -17.42
N ASP A 49 5.61 -31.25 -17.42
CA ASP A 49 4.44 -30.48 -17.81
C ASP A 49 4.16 -29.33 -16.81
N GLU A 50 4.15 -28.10 -17.32
CA GLU A 50 4.03 -26.88 -16.51
C GLU A 50 2.71 -26.82 -15.73
N LEU A 51 1.61 -27.29 -16.31
CA LEU A 51 0.30 -27.32 -15.66
C LEU A 51 0.32 -28.26 -14.46
N ASN A 52 0.84 -29.48 -14.62
CA ASN A 52 0.96 -30.45 -13.54
C ASN A 52 1.86 -29.95 -12.41
N ILE A 53 3.00 -29.34 -12.73
CA ILE A 53 3.86 -28.72 -11.70
C ILE A 53 3.11 -27.63 -10.94
N SER A 54 2.42 -26.73 -11.65
CA SER A 54 1.69 -25.63 -11.04
C SER A 54 0.57 -26.12 -10.12
N VAL A 55 -0.15 -27.17 -10.51
CA VAL A 55 -1.17 -27.82 -9.68
C VAL A 55 -0.56 -28.46 -8.43
N LEU A 56 0.62 -29.08 -8.54
CA LEU A 56 1.32 -29.69 -7.40
C LEU A 56 1.72 -28.63 -6.36
N TYR A 57 2.33 -27.53 -6.79
CA TYR A 57 2.73 -26.44 -5.87
C TYR A 57 1.52 -25.74 -5.24
N LEU A 58 0.51 -25.37 -6.03
CA LEU A 58 -0.70 -24.71 -5.50
C LEU A 58 -1.54 -25.64 -4.62
N GLY A 59 -1.45 -26.95 -4.86
CA GLY A 59 -2.23 -27.95 -4.17
C GLY A 59 -1.72 -28.31 -2.77
N GLY A 60 -0.56 -27.80 -2.37
CA GLY A 60 0.07 -28.13 -1.11
C GLY A 60 0.63 -29.56 -1.05
N SER A 61 1.25 -29.89 0.08
CA SER A 61 1.89 -31.18 0.34
C SER A 61 0.88 -32.33 0.49
N ASP A 62 -0.31 -32.05 1.04
CA ASP A 62 -1.38 -33.03 1.25
C ASP A 62 -2.18 -33.32 -0.04
N GLY A 63 -2.02 -32.48 -1.07
CA GLY A 63 -2.67 -32.61 -2.37
C GLY A 63 -4.19 -32.45 -2.36
N SER A 64 -4.79 -32.09 -1.21
CA SER A 64 -6.25 -32.05 -1.03
C SER A 64 -6.93 -31.02 -1.94
N LEU A 65 -6.20 -29.97 -2.30
CA LEU A 65 -6.69 -28.90 -3.18
C LEU A 65 -6.53 -29.20 -4.68
N ARG A 66 -5.72 -30.20 -5.07
CA ARG A 66 -5.39 -30.48 -6.48
C ARG A 66 -6.62 -30.77 -7.35
N PRO A 67 -7.61 -31.59 -6.92
CA PRO A 67 -8.83 -31.81 -7.70
C PRO A 67 -9.64 -30.52 -7.90
N THR A 68 -9.73 -29.69 -6.86
CA THR A 68 -10.42 -28.39 -6.89
C THR A 68 -9.75 -27.43 -7.86
N ILE A 69 -8.42 -27.35 -7.84
CA ILE A 69 -7.63 -26.52 -8.77
C ILE A 69 -7.88 -26.96 -10.21
N ARG A 70 -7.77 -28.27 -10.51
CA ARG A 70 -8.03 -28.81 -11.85
C ARG A 70 -9.45 -28.52 -12.32
N SER A 71 -10.45 -28.69 -11.45
CA SER A 71 -11.84 -28.37 -11.76
C SER A 71 -12.04 -26.89 -12.09
N LYS A 72 -11.44 -25.99 -11.30
CA LYS A 72 -11.48 -24.54 -11.57
C LYS A 72 -10.78 -24.18 -12.88
N LEU A 73 -9.61 -24.76 -13.17
CA LEU A 73 -8.89 -24.53 -14.43
C LEU A 73 -9.67 -25.04 -15.64
N ALA A 74 -10.28 -26.24 -15.54
CA ALA A 74 -11.15 -26.77 -16.58
C ALA A 74 -12.37 -25.85 -16.83
N LYS A 75 -12.96 -25.30 -15.77
CA LYS A 75 -14.03 -24.30 -15.88
C LYS A 75 -13.54 -23.02 -16.57
N ILE A 76 -12.36 -22.51 -16.24
CA ILE A 76 -11.77 -21.34 -16.91
C ILE A 76 -11.54 -21.63 -18.40
N ALA A 77 -10.95 -22.79 -18.71
CA ALA A 77 -10.69 -23.21 -20.09
C ALA A 77 -12.00 -23.36 -20.89
N SER A 78 -13.10 -23.77 -20.24
CA SER A 78 -14.41 -23.88 -20.90
C SER A 78 -15.02 -22.55 -21.34
N PHE A 79 -14.56 -21.42 -20.80
CA PHE A 79 -14.97 -20.08 -21.26
C PHE A 79 -14.27 -19.66 -22.55
N ALA A 80 -13.13 -20.28 -22.88
CA ALA A 80 -12.40 -20.01 -24.10
C ALA A 80 -12.97 -20.83 -25.26
N LYS A 81 -13.27 -20.19 -26.38
CA LYS A 81 -13.69 -20.86 -27.62
C LYS A 81 -12.50 -21.11 -28.56
N SER A 82 -11.36 -20.50 -28.25
CA SER A 82 -10.12 -20.54 -29.03
C SER A 82 -8.90 -20.34 -28.13
N VAL A 83 -7.72 -20.63 -28.67
CA VAL A 83 -6.45 -20.34 -27.98
C VAL A 83 -6.27 -18.83 -27.76
N ASP A 84 -6.75 -17.99 -28.69
CA ASP A 84 -6.72 -16.53 -28.56
C ASP A 84 -7.54 -16.04 -27.35
N ASP A 85 -8.67 -16.68 -27.07
CA ASP A 85 -9.47 -16.38 -25.87
C ASP A 85 -8.71 -16.73 -24.58
N LEU A 86 -7.90 -17.80 -24.58
CA LEU A 86 -7.05 -18.14 -23.44
C LEU A 86 -5.97 -17.08 -23.21
N SER A 87 -5.35 -16.56 -24.29
CA SER A 87 -4.37 -15.47 -24.19
C SER A 87 -4.99 -14.18 -23.61
N LYS A 88 -6.22 -13.83 -24.00
CA LYS A 88 -6.94 -12.68 -23.43
C LYS A 88 -7.29 -12.88 -21.95
N ILE A 89 -7.65 -14.10 -21.55
CA ILE A 89 -7.88 -14.43 -20.14
C ILE A 89 -6.56 -14.30 -19.35
N GLU A 90 -5.46 -14.81 -19.89
CA GLU A 90 -4.13 -14.69 -19.29
C GLU A 90 -3.74 -13.22 -19.08
N GLU A 91 -3.88 -12.38 -20.10
CA GLU A 91 -3.57 -10.95 -20.04
C GLU A 91 -4.40 -10.24 -18.96
N ARG A 92 -5.70 -10.53 -18.86
CA ARG A 92 -6.57 -9.97 -17.83
C ARG A 92 -6.16 -10.41 -16.42
N VAL A 93 -5.84 -11.68 -16.24
CA VAL A 93 -5.41 -12.23 -14.95
C VAL A 93 -4.07 -11.60 -14.54
N ARG A 94 -3.13 -11.47 -15.47
CA ARG A 94 -1.84 -10.81 -15.25
C ARG A 94 -2.03 -9.34 -14.87
N GLY A 95 -2.82 -8.60 -15.65
CA GLY A 95 -3.12 -7.19 -15.36
C GLY A 95 -3.83 -7.00 -14.02
N TYR A 96 -4.70 -7.93 -13.65
CA TYR A 96 -5.33 -7.95 -12.32
C TYR A 96 -4.29 -8.12 -11.20
N PHE A 97 -3.40 -9.11 -11.31
CA PHE A 97 -2.35 -9.33 -10.30
C PHE A 97 -1.35 -8.18 -10.21
N GLU A 98 -0.94 -7.61 -11.33
CA GLU A 98 -0.08 -6.42 -11.37
C GLU A 98 -0.76 -5.23 -10.69
N THR A 99 -2.04 -5.00 -10.99
CA THR A 99 -2.84 -3.97 -10.33
C THR A 99 -2.95 -4.22 -8.83
N CYS A 100 -3.27 -5.44 -8.41
CA CYS A 100 -3.32 -5.81 -7.00
C CYS A 100 -1.98 -5.60 -6.30
N LYS A 101 -0.85 -5.91 -6.95
CA LYS A 101 0.49 -5.67 -6.41
C LYS A 101 0.76 -4.19 -6.21
N ILE A 102 0.42 -3.36 -7.21
CA ILE A 102 0.57 -1.90 -7.14
C ILE A 102 -0.31 -1.34 -6.02
N VAL A 103 -1.58 -1.76 -5.94
CA VAL A 103 -2.52 -1.32 -4.90
C VAL A 103 -2.00 -1.68 -3.51
N LYS A 104 -1.61 -2.93 -3.29
CA LYS A 104 -1.05 -3.38 -2.01
C LYS A 104 0.19 -2.59 -1.62
N ARG A 105 1.12 -2.38 -2.57
CA ARG A 105 2.33 -1.59 -2.34
C ARG A 105 1.99 -0.15 -1.96
N ASN A 106 1.06 0.49 -2.67
CA ASN A 106 0.66 1.87 -2.37
C ASN A 106 -0.08 1.96 -1.02
N GLN A 107 -0.91 0.97 -0.68
CA GLN A 107 -1.54 0.89 0.65
C GLN A 107 -0.51 0.79 1.76
N PHE A 108 0.49 -0.09 1.59
CA PHE A 108 1.57 -0.24 2.55
C PHE A 108 2.43 1.03 2.66
N LEU A 109 2.73 1.67 1.52
CA LEU A 109 3.46 2.94 1.48
C LEU A 109 2.72 4.03 2.27
N GLY A 110 1.40 4.15 2.07
CA GLY A 110 0.55 5.07 2.81
C GLY A 110 0.55 4.77 4.31
N GLU A 111 0.42 3.50 4.70
CA GLU A 111 0.49 3.07 6.11
C GLU A 111 1.86 3.42 6.74
N MET A 112 2.95 3.19 6.03
CA MET A 112 4.29 3.57 6.49
C MET A 112 4.40 5.09 6.64
N ALA A 113 4.00 5.86 5.63
CA ALA A 113 4.06 7.32 5.69
C ALA A 113 3.25 7.86 6.88
N GLN A 114 2.03 7.37 7.08
CA GLN A 114 1.18 7.68 8.22
C GLN A 114 1.90 7.42 9.55
N ARG A 115 2.48 6.22 9.73
CA ARG A 115 3.16 5.84 10.97
C ARG A 115 4.43 6.68 11.22
N ILE A 116 5.23 6.98 10.19
CA ILE A 116 6.43 7.82 10.34
C ILE A 116 6.04 9.27 10.67
N VAL A 117 5.00 9.80 10.03
CA VAL A 117 4.47 11.15 10.35
C VAL A 117 3.92 11.18 11.77
N ALA A 118 3.14 10.17 12.21
CA ALA A 118 2.68 10.07 13.59
C ALA A 118 3.85 10.07 14.57
N GLN A 119 4.92 9.32 14.28
CA GLN A 119 6.13 9.34 15.10
C GLN A 119 6.81 10.72 15.09
N ALA A 120 6.81 11.43 13.98
CA ALA A 120 7.33 12.80 13.91
C ALA A 120 6.54 13.75 14.82
N PHE A 121 5.20 13.64 14.86
CA PHE A 121 4.36 14.41 15.79
C PHE A 121 4.69 14.08 17.26
N ARG A 122 4.81 12.78 17.61
CA ARG A 122 5.21 12.35 18.97
C ARG A 122 6.58 12.89 19.37
N ASN A 123 7.55 12.86 18.46
CA ASN A 123 8.90 13.38 18.70
C ASN A 123 8.92 14.91 18.89
N GLN A 124 7.88 15.62 18.45
CA GLN A 124 7.69 17.05 18.73
C GLN A 124 6.84 17.31 19.99
N GLY A 125 6.56 16.29 20.79
CA GLY A 125 5.87 16.39 22.08
C GLY A 125 4.34 16.40 22.00
N LEU A 126 3.76 16.05 20.85
CA LEU A 126 2.31 15.94 20.70
C LEU A 126 1.82 14.55 21.10
N MET A 127 0.64 14.48 21.70
CA MET A 127 -0.02 13.21 21.97
C MET A 127 -0.83 12.78 20.75
N VAL A 128 -0.39 11.69 20.12
CA VAL A 128 -1.09 11.04 19.00
C VAL A 128 -1.94 9.91 19.56
N LYS A 129 -3.24 9.89 19.25
CA LYS A 129 -4.15 8.82 19.65
C LYS A 129 -4.06 7.66 18.67
N ASP A 130 -3.35 6.61 19.08
CA ASP A 130 -3.03 5.46 18.24
C ASP A 130 -4.17 4.42 18.16
N ASP A 131 -5.04 4.41 19.17
CA ASP A 131 -6.07 3.38 19.39
C ASP A 131 -7.11 3.28 18.25
N GLU A 132 -7.09 4.22 17.31
CA GLU A 132 -8.07 4.31 16.21
C GLU A 132 -7.46 4.31 14.80
N ILE A 133 -6.14 4.14 14.64
CA ILE A 133 -5.41 4.17 13.33
C ILE A 133 -6.03 3.25 12.27
N ARG A 134 -6.75 2.19 12.66
CA ARG A 134 -7.32 1.19 11.73
C ARG A 134 -8.83 1.32 11.45
N ASN A 135 -9.56 2.25 12.11
CA ASN A 135 -11.02 2.31 12.01
C ASN A 135 -11.62 3.73 11.84
N LEU A 136 -10.79 4.76 11.67
CA LEU A 136 -11.27 6.13 11.51
C LEU A 136 -11.82 6.37 10.11
N LYS A 137 -13.07 6.83 10.04
CA LYS A 137 -13.66 7.28 8.78
C LYS A 137 -13.17 8.70 8.50
N GLY A 138 -12.36 8.85 7.46
CA GLY A 138 -12.05 10.13 6.83
C GLY A 138 -10.85 10.90 7.39
N HIS A 139 -10.04 10.30 8.26
CA HIS A 139 -8.73 10.81 8.71
C HIS A 139 -7.86 9.64 9.19
N ASP A 140 -6.56 9.86 9.36
CA ASP A 140 -5.58 8.82 9.68
C ASP A 140 -5.27 8.70 11.18
N PHE A 141 -5.18 9.83 11.89
CA PHE A 141 -5.03 9.86 13.34
C PHE A 141 -5.50 11.18 13.94
N GLU A 142 -5.73 11.19 15.25
CA GLU A 142 -6.07 12.37 16.02
C GLU A 142 -4.87 12.82 16.87
N VAL A 143 -4.67 14.12 16.93
CA VAL A 143 -3.63 14.76 17.72
C VAL A 143 -4.28 15.67 18.75
N GLU A 144 -3.91 15.51 20.02
CA GLU A 144 -4.26 16.49 21.04
C GLU A 144 -3.25 17.63 21.04
N THR A 145 -3.76 18.84 20.84
CA THR A 145 -3.00 20.08 20.86
C THR A 145 -3.32 20.82 22.16
N GLY A 146 -2.31 20.97 23.01
CA GLY A 146 -2.41 21.61 24.33
C GLY A 146 -1.35 21.03 25.28
N ARG A 147 -0.97 21.79 26.32
CA ARG A 147 -0.21 21.22 27.45
C ARG A 147 -1.20 20.67 28.47
N GLU A 148 -0.79 19.65 29.21
CA GLU A 148 -1.47 19.36 30.49
C GLU A 148 -1.50 20.64 31.30
N PRO A 149 -2.67 21.07 31.79
CA PRO A 149 -2.77 22.27 32.60
C PRO A 149 -1.92 22.07 33.86
N ASP A 150 -0.91 22.92 34.06
CA ASP A 150 -0.28 23.06 35.37
C ASP A 150 -1.36 23.54 36.36
N GLU A 151 -1.28 23.14 37.64
CA GLU A 151 -2.32 23.43 38.65
C GLU A 151 -2.63 24.94 38.82
N GLU A 152 -1.78 25.83 38.29
CA GLU A 152 -1.92 27.29 38.33
C GLU A 152 -2.34 27.93 36.99
N ASP A 153 -2.41 27.19 35.88
CA ASP A 153 -2.72 27.74 34.55
C ASP A 153 -4.23 27.67 34.22
N ILE A 154 -4.83 28.85 34.05
CA ILE A 154 -6.24 29.04 33.72
C ILE A 154 -6.52 28.52 32.30
N LEU A 155 -7.18 27.36 32.19
CA LEU A 155 -7.90 26.85 31.01
C LEU A 155 -7.11 26.94 29.68
N LEU A 156 -6.03 26.16 29.54
CA LEU A 156 -5.52 25.82 28.21
C LEU A 156 -6.56 24.92 27.50
N LEU A 157 -7.10 25.40 26.39
CA LEU A 157 -8.13 24.69 25.64
C LEU A 157 -7.48 23.57 24.84
N VAL A 158 -7.46 22.35 25.39
CA VAL A 158 -7.04 21.16 24.64
C VAL A 158 -7.98 21.01 23.44
N ARG A 159 -7.41 21.04 22.23
CA ARG A 159 -8.15 20.81 20.98
C ARG A 159 -7.66 19.52 20.34
N ASN A 160 -8.59 18.80 19.75
CA ASN A 160 -8.29 17.61 18.98
C ASN A 160 -8.29 17.97 17.49
N VAL A 161 -7.18 17.70 16.82
CA VAL A 161 -7.04 17.91 15.38
C VAL A 161 -6.99 16.55 14.70
N TRP A 162 -7.87 16.36 13.72
CA TRP A 162 -7.85 15.23 12.81
C TRP A 162 -6.79 15.46 11.75
N VAL A 163 -5.88 14.51 11.62
CA VAL A 163 -4.79 14.57 10.64
C VAL A 163 -5.02 13.51 9.58
N GLU A 164 -4.99 13.93 8.32
CA GLU A 164 -4.97 13.05 7.14
C GLU A 164 -3.62 13.21 6.47
N VAL A 165 -2.90 12.10 6.32
CA VAL A 165 -1.58 12.03 5.72
C VAL A 165 -1.70 11.65 4.25
N LYS A 166 -1.01 12.40 3.39
CA LYS A 166 -0.84 12.08 1.98
C LYS A 166 0.61 12.18 1.59
N GLU A 167 1.16 11.14 1.01
CA GLU A 167 2.42 11.19 0.30
C GLU A 167 2.20 11.63 -1.14
N THR A 168 3.11 12.45 -1.67
CA THR A 168 3.10 12.78 -3.10
C THR A 168 4.50 12.96 -3.65
N ASN A 169 4.69 12.56 -4.89
CA ASN A 169 5.84 12.90 -5.72
C ASN A 169 5.43 13.79 -6.91
N GLN A 170 4.24 14.40 -6.81
CA GLN A 170 3.65 15.27 -7.81
C GLN A 170 3.16 16.57 -7.15
N ASN A 171 2.73 17.52 -7.97
CA ASN A 171 2.18 18.79 -7.50
C ASN A 171 0.73 18.68 -7.01
N GLU A 172 0.30 17.48 -6.62
CA GLU A 172 -1.08 17.20 -6.28
C GLU A 172 -1.19 16.03 -5.30
N VAL A 173 -2.27 16.05 -4.50
CA VAL A 173 -2.66 14.95 -3.63
C VAL A 173 -4.11 14.58 -3.90
N ARG A 174 -4.48 13.32 -3.65
CA ARG A 174 -5.85 12.83 -3.89
C ARG A 174 -6.53 12.52 -2.57
N MET A 175 -7.75 13.01 -2.43
CA MET A 175 -8.65 12.67 -1.32
C MET A 175 -9.92 12.00 -1.84
N THR A 176 -10.44 11.04 -1.08
CA THR A 176 -11.75 10.45 -1.35
C THR A 176 -12.86 11.39 -0.87
N LYS A 177 -14.09 11.22 -1.38
CA LYS A 177 -15.23 12.01 -0.91
C LYS A 177 -15.42 12.00 0.63
N PRO A 178 -15.39 10.84 1.32
CA PRO A 178 -15.53 10.83 2.78
C PRO A 178 -14.48 11.66 3.52
N GLN A 179 -13.25 11.72 3.02
CA GLN A 179 -12.18 12.53 3.60
C GLN A 179 -12.42 14.03 3.38
N VAL A 180 -12.89 14.40 2.19
CA VAL A 180 -13.30 15.78 1.90
C VAL A 180 -14.48 16.22 2.75
N ASP A 181 -15.50 15.36 2.88
CA ASP A 181 -16.67 15.65 3.73
C ASP A 181 -16.22 15.84 5.19
N ALA A 182 -15.34 14.98 5.70
CA ALA A 182 -14.76 15.12 7.05
C ALA A 182 -13.98 16.44 7.24
N ALA A 183 -13.20 16.85 6.23
CA ALA A 183 -12.47 18.12 6.27
C ALA A 183 -13.41 19.34 6.28
N VAL A 184 -14.52 19.27 5.56
CA VAL A 184 -15.54 20.33 5.52
C VAL A 184 -16.33 20.40 6.82
N ASP A 185 -16.67 19.26 7.41
CA ASP A 185 -17.40 19.18 8.69
C ASP A 185 -16.56 19.69 9.86
N ARG A 186 -15.22 19.59 9.76
CA ARG A 186 -14.27 19.98 10.81
C ARG A 186 -13.27 21.04 10.36
N LYS A 187 -13.75 22.18 9.86
CA LYS A 187 -12.92 23.25 9.28
C LYS A 187 -11.75 23.70 10.15
N ASP A 188 -11.97 23.81 11.46
CA ASP A 188 -10.97 24.27 12.43
C ASP A 188 -10.23 23.11 13.14
N GLY A 189 -10.63 21.86 12.87
CA GLY A 189 -10.15 20.65 13.55
C GLY A 189 -9.69 19.56 12.60
N TYR A 190 -9.39 19.91 11.34
CA TYR A 190 -8.90 18.99 10.32
C TYR A 190 -7.66 19.57 9.63
N ALA A 191 -6.59 18.78 9.57
CA ALA A 191 -5.33 19.13 8.95
C ALA A 191 -4.97 18.08 7.88
N LEU A 192 -4.69 18.56 6.67
CA LEU A 192 -4.05 17.76 5.64
C LEU A 192 -2.53 17.87 5.84
N CYS A 193 -1.90 16.74 6.10
CA CYS A 193 -0.46 16.57 6.24
C CYS A 193 0.09 15.93 4.97
N VAL A 194 0.73 16.73 4.12
CA VAL A 194 1.37 16.25 2.90
C VAL A 194 2.84 15.97 3.17
N LEU A 195 3.27 14.73 2.91
CA LEU A 195 4.68 14.37 2.82
C LEU A 195 5.14 14.57 1.37
N ASP A 196 5.83 15.70 1.13
CA ASP A 196 6.27 16.10 -0.20
C ASP A 196 7.62 15.45 -0.56
N LEU A 197 7.58 14.49 -1.48
CA LEU A 197 8.73 13.68 -1.90
C LEU A 197 9.22 14.02 -3.32
N ARG A 198 8.77 15.15 -3.90
CA ARG A 198 9.09 15.52 -5.30
C ARG A 198 10.59 15.61 -5.57
N ASP A 199 11.35 16.19 -4.65
CA ASP A 199 12.78 16.43 -4.78
C ASP A 199 13.64 15.40 -4.01
N GLU A 200 13.02 14.34 -3.50
CA GLU A 200 13.61 13.42 -2.51
C GLU A 200 13.59 11.97 -3.02
N GLU A 201 14.20 11.74 -4.19
CA GLU A 201 14.14 10.46 -4.89
C GLU A 201 14.73 9.30 -4.08
N GLU A 202 15.88 9.52 -3.44
CA GLU A 202 16.57 8.49 -2.65
C GLU A 202 15.79 8.14 -1.39
N LEU A 203 15.24 9.15 -0.71
CA LEU A 203 14.34 8.95 0.42
C LEU A 203 13.12 8.12 0.01
N ARG A 204 12.50 8.46 -1.11
CA ARG A 204 11.35 7.72 -1.66
C ARG A 204 11.70 6.27 -1.96
N LYS A 205 12.87 6.01 -2.55
CA LYS A 205 13.37 4.64 -2.78
C LYS A 205 13.53 3.88 -1.47
N SER A 206 14.14 4.48 -0.45
CA SER A 206 14.32 3.83 0.86
C SER A 206 12.97 3.47 1.51
N ILE A 207 11.96 4.34 1.41
CA ILE A 207 10.62 4.03 1.93
C ILE A 207 9.97 2.89 1.14
N ILE A 208 10.10 2.88 -0.19
CA ILE A 208 9.57 1.78 -1.04
C ILE A 208 10.28 0.45 -0.76
N GLU A 209 11.61 0.46 -0.61
CA GLU A 209 12.39 -0.75 -0.30
C GLU A 209 12.04 -1.31 1.08
N ALA A 210 11.87 -0.43 2.07
CA ALA A 210 11.35 -0.82 3.38
C ALA A 210 9.92 -1.37 3.26
N ALA A 211 9.07 -0.76 2.44
CA ALA A 211 7.71 -1.23 2.18
C ALA A 211 7.63 -2.64 1.56
N GLU A 212 8.64 -3.01 0.78
CA GLU A 212 8.71 -4.31 0.12
C GLU A 212 9.38 -5.40 1.00
N SER A 213 10.10 -5.01 2.06
CA SER A 213 10.90 -5.92 2.89
C SER A 213 10.39 -6.13 4.31
N ILE A 214 9.59 -5.20 4.83
CA ILE A 214 9.05 -5.26 6.18
C ILE A 214 7.65 -5.88 6.17
N ASP A 215 7.44 -6.93 6.96
CA ASP A 215 6.12 -7.53 7.17
C ASP A 215 5.52 -7.06 8.50
N LEU A 216 4.67 -6.03 8.44
CA LEU A 216 4.00 -5.43 9.61
C LEU A 216 3.01 -6.38 10.30
N GLU A 217 2.71 -7.56 9.73
CA GLU A 217 1.88 -8.57 10.41
C GLU A 217 2.69 -9.41 11.42
N THR A 218 4.01 -9.21 11.51
CA THR A 218 4.90 -9.94 12.41
C THR A 218 5.53 -9.02 13.45
N ASP A 219 5.77 -9.55 14.67
CA ASP A 219 6.48 -8.81 15.73
C ASP A 219 7.88 -8.34 15.28
N ILE A 220 8.55 -9.16 14.46
CA ILE A 220 9.87 -8.84 13.90
C ILE A 220 9.76 -7.65 12.94
N GLY A 221 8.75 -7.64 12.07
CA GLY A 221 8.52 -6.55 11.14
C GLY A 221 8.10 -5.26 11.83
N GLU A 222 7.25 -5.33 12.86
CA GLU A 222 6.91 -4.17 13.71
C GLU A 222 8.17 -3.57 14.39
N SER A 223 9.06 -4.42 14.91
CA SER A 223 10.33 -3.95 15.48
C SER A 223 11.27 -3.34 14.43
N ALA A 224 11.38 -3.96 13.25
CA ALA A 224 12.18 -3.44 12.14
C ALA A 224 11.64 -2.10 11.65
N PHE A 225 10.30 -1.96 11.56
CA PHE A 225 9.63 -0.72 11.23
C PHE A 225 9.94 0.38 12.24
N GLY A 226 9.88 0.10 13.55
CA GLY A 226 10.18 1.08 14.59
C GLY A 226 11.56 1.72 14.42
N LYS A 227 12.59 0.89 14.19
CA LYS A 227 13.96 1.37 13.93
C LYS A 227 14.05 2.20 12.65
N PHE A 228 13.43 1.70 11.58
CA PHE A 228 13.37 2.43 10.31
C PHE A 228 12.70 3.81 10.50
N ALA A 229 11.54 3.85 11.16
CA ALA A 229 10.80 5.07 11.42
C ALA A 229 11.63 6.08 12.23
N GLU A 230 12.32 5.64 13.29
CA GLU A 230 13.23 6.50 14.07
C GLU A 230 14.32 7.15 13.22
N GLU A 231 14.98 6.39 12.35
CA GLU A 231 15.99 6.90 11.42
C GLU A 231 15.39 7.89 10.42
N MET A 232 14.14 7.66 10.00
CA MET A 232 13.49 8.44 8.97
C MET A 232 12.88 9.75 9.46
N VAL A 233 12.43 9.83 10.71
CA VAL A 233 11.74 11.02 11.25
C VAL A 233 12.54 12.29 11.03
N SER A 234 13.84 12.28 11.32
CA SER A 234 14.70 13.46 11.16
C SER A 234 14.77 13.97 9.71
N LYS A 235 14.69 13.05 8.73
CA LYS A 235 14.75 13.36 7.30
C LYS A 235 13.41 13.82 6.75
N ILE A 236 12.29 13.31 7.29
CA ILE A 236 10.96 13.66 6.78
C ILE A 236 10.36 14.92 7.39
N ILE A 237 10.74 15.31 8.61
CA ILE A 237 10.20 16.51 9.27
C ILE A 237 10.25 17.76 8.38
N PRO A 238 11.37 18.08 7.69
CA PRO A 238 11.45 19.25 6.80
C PRO A 238 10.55 19.16 5.57
N LEU A 239 10.04 17.97 5.24
CA LEU A 239 9.22 17.67 4.07
C LEU A 239 7.72 17.63 4.38
N ILE A 240 7.36 17.60 5.66
CA ILE A 240 5.98 17.66 6.10
C ILE A 240 5.43 19.07 5.84
N ARG A 241 4.29 19.13 5.15
CA ARG A 241 3.49 20.34 4.90
C ARG A 241 2.12 20.15 5.49
N ILE A 242 1.73 21.00 6.44
CA ILE A 242 0.45 20.90 7.14
C ILE A 242 -0.42 22.10 6.79
N SER A 243 -1.63 21.83 6.30
CA SER A 243 -2.59 22.85 5.90
C SER A 243 -3.99 22.55 6.45
N GLN A 244 -4.72 23.59 6.87
CA GLN A 244 -6.14 23.49 7.25
C GLN A 244 -6.99 23.71 6.00
N ILE A 245 -7.37 22.61 5.36
CA ILE A 245 -7.99 22.65 4.03
C ILE A 245 -9.51 22.85 4.03
N GLY A 246 -10.18 22.70 5.19
CA GLY A 246 -11.65 22.67 5.26
C GLY A 246 -12.33 23.91 4.67
N ASN A 247 -11.83 25.10 5.01
CA ASN A 247 -12.32 26.38 4.48
C ASN A 247 -12.08 26.53 2.96
N ASN A 248 -10.98 25.97 2.46
CA ASN A 248 -10.57 26.08 1.06
C ASN A 248 -11.31 25.09 0.15
N ILE A 249 -11.81 23.98 0.70
CA ILE A 249 -12.49 22.91 -0.03
C ILE A 249 -14.01 23.08 -0.05
N GLU A 250 -14.64 23.57 1.04
CA GLU A 250 -16.11 23.67 1.14
C GLU A 250 -16.76 24.41 -0.04
N PRO A 251 -16.30 25.62 -0.46
CA PRO A 251 -16.92 26.32 -1.58
C PRO A 251 -16.89 25.50 -2.88
N LYS A 252 -15.86 24.66 -3.05
CA LYS A 252 -15.64 23.84 -4.24
C LYS A 252 -16.46 22.56 -4.21
N LEU A 253 -16.64 21.97 -3.02
CA LEU A 253 -17.58 20.87 -2.82
C LEU A 253 -19.02 21.31 -3.16
N LYS A 254 -19.43 22.50 -2.71
CA LYS A 254 -20.72 23.11 -3.06
C LYS A 254 -20.83 23.37 -4.56
N ALA A 255 -19.78 23.88 -5.20
CA ALA A 255 -19.74 24.13 -6.64
C ALA A 255 -19.86 22.82 -7.47
N TYR A 256 -19.28 21.72 -6.97
CA TYR A 256 -19.48 20.38 -7.53
C TYR A 256 -20.94 19.92 -7.42
N GLU A 257 -21.57 20.06 -6.24
CA GLU A 257 -22.98 19.72 -6.06
C GLU A 257 -23.90 20.52 -6.99
N THR A 258 -23.48 21.74 -7.37
CA THR A 258 -24.19 22.60 -8.32
C THR A 258 -23.70 22.49 -9.78
N ALA A 259 -22.82 21.53 -10.10
CA ALA A 259 -22.26 21.26 -11.43
C ALA A 259 -21.48 22.42 -12.11
N THR A 260 -20.94 23.34 -11.33
CA THR A 260 -20.08 24.44 -11.80
C THR A 260 -18.66 24.20 -11.31
N LEU A 261 -17.78 23.65 -12.15
CA LEU A 261 -16.36 23.49 -11.82
C LEU A 261 -15.53 24.50 -12.62
N ASP A 262 -14.75 25.31 -11.91
CA ASP A 262 -13.76 26.22 -12.48
C ASP A 262 -12.39 25.54 -12.48
N GLU A 263 -11.76 25.43 -13.65
CA GLU A 263 -10.43 24.83 -13.86
C GLU A 263 -9.32 25.61 -13.11
N GLY A 264 -9.55 26.89 -12.78
CA GLY A 264 -8.59 27.73 -12.05
C GLY A 264 -8.53 27.49 -10.54
N SER A 265 -9.41 26.66 -9.98
CA SER A 265 -9.59 26.55 -8.53
C SER A 265 -8.51 25.74 -7.82
N GLY A 266 -7.66 25.00 -8.53
CA GLY A 266 -6.66 24.11 -7.94
C GLY A 266 -7.23 22.85 -7.27
N VAL A 267 -8.55 22.62 -7.29
CA VAL A 267 -9.14 21.31 -6.99
C VAL A 267 -9.82 20.80 -8.25
N ARG A 268 -9.46 19.60 -8.72
CA ARG A 268 -10.18 18.92 -9.80
C ARG A 268 -10.78 17.61 -9.32
N ILE A 269 -11.82 17.16 -10.01
CA ILE A 269 -12.49 15.89 -9.70
C ILE A 269 -12.11 14.87 -10.74
N GLU A 270 -11.56 13.75 -10.29
CA GLU A 270 -11.27 12.60 -11.11
C GLU A 270 -12.36 11.54 -10.93
N TYR A 271 -13.00 11.18 -12.04
CA TYR A 271 -14.03 10.16 -12.07
C TYR A 271 -13.38 8.79 -12.33
N GLY A 272 -13.52 7.87 -11.37
CA GLY A 272 -13.09 6.49 -11.50
C GLY A 272 -14.11 5.53 -10.88
N GLN A 273 -13.63 4.37 -10.39
CA GLN A 273 -14.46 3.49 -9.54
C GLN A 273 -14.87 4.18 -8.23
N GLN A 274 -14.08 5.18 -7.81
CA GLN A 274 -14.38 6.10 -6.72
C GLN A 274 -14.15 7.54 -7.19
N LEU A 275 -14.84 8.47 -6.53
CA LEU A 275 -14.67 9.91 -6.76
C LEU A 275 -13.45 10.40 -5.98
N HIS A 276 -12.49 10.99 -6.69
CA HIS A 276 -11.31 11.60 -6.09
C HIS A 276 -11.30 13.11 -6.29
N PHE A 277 -10.99 13.83 -5.21
CA PHE A 277 -10.65 15.25 -5.25
C PHE A 277 -9.13 15.37 -5.32
N VAL A 278 -8.63 15.91 -6.42
CA VAL A 278 -7.22 16.18 -6.65
C VAL A 278 -6.94 17.61 -6.21
N ILE A 279 -6.12 17.76 -5.19
CA ILE A 279 -5.79 19.04 -4.56
C ILE A 279 -4.38 19.46 -5.02
N SER A 280 -4.33 20.56 -5.76
CA SER A 280 -3.12 21.25 -6.23
C SER A 280 -2.20 21.66 -5.09
N CYS A 281 -0.89 21.67 -5.37
CA CYS A 281 0.11 22.22 -4.47
C CYS A 281 -0.16 23.67 -4.09
N SER A 282 -0.74 24.49 -4.96
CA SER A 282 -1.11 25.86 -4.55
C SER A 282 -2.07 25.90 -3.35
N ILE A 283 -2.91 24.89 -3.16
CA ILE A 283 -3.87 24.87 -2.03
C ILE A 283 -3.20 24.38 -0.75
N TRP A 284 -2.42 23.31 -0.83
CA TRP A 284 -1.79 22.73 0.35
C TRP A 284 -0.42 23.32 0.67
N ASN A 285 0.20 24.11 -0.23
CA ASN A 285 1.54 24.68 -0.04
C ASN A 285 1.53 26.19 0.28
N ASP A 286 0.63 26.98 -0.30
CA ASP A 286 0.66 28.45 -0.14
C ASP A 286 0.35 28.88 1.31
N GLU A 287 -0.45 28.08 2.02
CA GLU A 287 -0.76 28.25 3.45
C GLU A 287 -0.16 27.12 4.32
N ALA A 288 0.66 26.24 3.75
CA ALA A 288 1.27 25.18 4.55
C ALA A 288 2.28 25.75 5.52
N LYS A 289 2.25 25.15 6.70
CA LYS A 289 3.30 25.27 7.69
C LYS A 289 4.12 23.99 7.68
N THR A 290 5.42 24.11 7.93
CA THR A 290 6.20 22.95 8.36
C THR A 290 5.65 22.43 9.69
N LEU A 291 5.95 21.18 10.06
CA LEU A 291 5.49 20.63 11.34
C LEU A 291 5.87 21.53 12.54
N PRO A 292 7.12 22.02 12.69
CA PRO A 292 7.46 22.92 13.79
C PRO A 292 6.68 24.25 13.79
N GLU A 293 6.50 24.88 12.63
CA GLU A 293 5.73 26.12 12.49
C GLU A 293 4.25 25.91 12.80
N TRP A 294 3.71 24.77 12.40
CA TRP A 294 2.33 24.39 12.68
C TRP A 294 2.12 24.25 14.19
N ILE A 295 3.03 23.55 14.88
CA ILE A 295 3.04 23.37 16.34
C ILE A 295 3.13 24.71 17.08
N GLN A 296 3.98 25.63 16.62
CA GLN A 296 4.04 26.96 17.20
C GLN A 296 2.73 27.72 17.03
N GLY A 297 2.11 27.62 15.85
CA GLY A 297 0.85 28.31 15.56
C GLY A 297 -0.33 27.83 16.39
N ILE A 298 -0.46 26.53 16.63
CA ILE A 298 -1.56 25.98 17.45
C ILE A 298 -1.43 26.33 18.94
N ASN A 299 -0.21 26.55 19.44
CA ASN A 299 0.03 26.93 20.84
C ASN A 299 -0.17 28.43 21.11
N THR A 300 -0.36 29.24 20.07
CA THR A 300 -0.56 30.70 20.18
C THR A 300 -2.02 31.15 20.14
N ILE A 301 -2.96 30.21 19.96
CA ILE A 301 -4.41 30.45 19.88
C ILE A 301 -5.06 30.14 21.23
#